data_AF-A0A4S8PAR5-F1
#
_entry.id   AF-A0A4S8PAR5-F1
#
_cell.length_a   1.000
_cell.length_b   1.000
_cell.length_c   1.000
_cell.angle_alpha   90.00
_cell.angle_beta   90.00
_cell.angle_gamma   90.00
#
_symmetry.space_group_name_H-M   'P 1'
#
loop_
_entity.id
_entity.type
_entity.pdbx_description
1 polymer ?
#
loop_
_entity_poly.entity_id
_entity_poly.type
_entity_poly.pdbx_seq_one_letter_code
_entity_poly.pdbx_strand_id
1 'polypeptide(L)'
;MSWKKTGWIVGAASAVAAVVAFAANVTTVAGWFGVGPEGDGGGESPATSVAAKYVADCEADGYSREQCERSRDLDPSSAWTGELYEDEEPEPTGGGETSEDPGPSEYDVYLEECQYFGYTQDECATSWDSDPGTTWTGQLYPLSEQDAYMLDCQNAGYAWEDCDTSWRNDPSNVWTGQLYGPSEQEVYLEDCQNAGYNQDACDTSWYNDPGNVWTGQLY
;
A
#
# COMPACT_ATOMS: atom_id res chain seq x y z
N MET A 1 -25.42 63.35 -23.20
CA MET A 1 -24.52 62.98 -24.32
C MET A 1 -24.28 61.48 -24.21
N SER A 2 -24.82 60.73 -25.18
CA SER A 2 -24.87 59.28 -25.22
C SER A 2 -24.24 58.88 -26.56
N TRP A 3 -23.21 58.03 -26.53
CA TRP A 3 -22.58 57.53 -27.74
C TRP A 3 -22.83 56.03 -27.81
N LYS A 4 -23.68 55.63 -28.76
CA LYS A 4 -23.87 54.27 -29.24
C LYS A 4 -22.73 53.92 -30.21
N LYS A 5 -22.18 52.70 -30.09
CA LYS A 5 -21.63 51.96 -31.23
C LYS A 5 -22.06 50.49 -31.12
N THR A 6 -22.22 49.91 -32.30
CA THR A 6 -23.05 48.75 -32.66
C THR A 6 -22.17 47.68 -33.31
N GLY A 7 -22.41 46.39 -33.03
CA GLY A 7 -22.03 45.20 -33.82
C GLY A 7 -20.52 44.91 -33.90
N TRP A 8 -20.01 43.68 -33.92
CA TRP A 8 -20.46 42.51 -34.68
C TRP A 8 -20.09 41.18 -34.00
N ILE A 9 -20.95 40.18 -34.19
CA ILE A 9 -20.73 38.74 -33.93
C ILE A 9 -20.04 38.14 -35.15
N VAL A 10 -18.89 37.47 -34.94
CA VAL A 10 -18.28 36.39 -35.74
C VAL A 10 -17.45 35.61 -34.70
N GLY A 11 -17.60 34.32 -34.40
CA GLY A 11 -17.98 33.19 -35.22
C GLY A 11 -16.73 32.35 -35.50
N ALA A 12 -16.31 31.48 -34.57
CA ALA A 12 -15.43 30.34 -34.85
C ALA A 12 -15.50 29.34 -33.69
N ALA A 13 -16.41 28.39 -33.82
CA ALA A 13 -16.36 27.12 -33.10
C ALA A 13 -15.30 26.25 -33.78
N SER A 14 -14.32 25.78 -33.01
CA SER A 14 -13.42 24.72 -33.42
C SER A 14 -13.68 23.53 -32.51
N ALA A 15 -14.59 22.68 -32.95
CA ALA A 15 -14.71 21.31 -32.46
C ALA A 15 -13.44 20.55 -32.87
N VAL A 16 -12.80 19.86 -31.93
CA VAL A 16 -11.97 18.71 -32.26
C VAL A 16 -12.60 17.50 -31.58
N ALA A 17 -12.89 16.53 -32.43
CA ALA A 17 -13.77 15.42 -32.21
C ALA A 17 -13.29 14.48 -31.11
N ALA A 18 -14.25 14.03 -30.31
CA ALA A 18 -14.19 12.74 -29.66
C ALA A 18 -13.95 11.65 -30.71
N VAL A 19 -12.87 10.89 -30.56
CA VAL A 19 -12.75 9.57 -31.18
C VAL A 19 -12.86 8.56 -30.05
N VAL A 20 -14.10 8.16 -29.78
CA VAL A 20 -14.39 6.87 -29.15
C VAL A 20 -14.19 5.82 -30.24
N ALA A 21 -13.11 5.04 -30.13
CA ALA A 21 -13.00 3.76 -30.82
C ALA A 21 -13.09 2.65 -29.77
N PHE A 22 -14.33 2.22 -29.52
CA PHE A 22 -14.62 0.95 -28.89
C PHE A 22 -14.43 -0.18 -29.91
N ALA A 23 -14.01 -1.36 -29.42
CA ALA A 23 -13.73 -2.64 -30.09
C ALA A 23 -12.27 -2.80 -30.56
N ALA A 24 -11.48 -3.73 -30.00
CA ALA A 24 -11.85 -5.12 -29.81
C ALA A 24 -11.52 -5.69 -28.41
N ASN A 25 -12.57 -6.14 -27.72
CA ASN A 25 -12.48 -7.30 -26.85
C ASN A 25 -12.30 -8.53 -27.75
N VAL A 26 -11.11 -9.15 -27.74
CA VAL A 26 -10.92 -10.58 -28.04
C VAL A 26 -9.85 -11.11 -27.09
N THR A 27 -10.32 -11.66 -25.98
CA THR A 27 -9.81 -12.88 -25.33
C THR A 27 -8.43 -13.38 -25.76
N THR A 28 -7.44 -13.18 -24.89
CA THR A 28 -6.42 -14.21 -24.65
C THR A 28 -6.22 -14.36 -23.15
N VAL A 29 -7.06 -15.21 -22.56
CA VAL A 29 -6.65 -16.02 -21.42
C VAL A 29 -5.57 -16.97 -21.97
N ALA A 30 -4.30 -16.67 -21.70
CA ALA A 30 -3.18 -17.60 -21.77
C ALA A 30 -2.19 -17.10 -20.71
N GLY A 31 -2.17 -17.70 -19.53
CA GLY A 31 -1.36 -18.90 -19.29
C GLY A 31 0.09 -18.44 -19.20
N TRP A 32 0.60 -18.10 -18.02
CA TRP A 32 1.33 -19.07 -17.18
C TRP A 32 1.88 -20.26 -17.99
N PHE A 33 3.20 -20.28 -18.15
CA PHE A 33 4.07 -21.27 -18.81
C PHE A 33 4.28 -21.19 -20.34
N GLY A 34 5.54 -20.93 -20.74
CA GLY A 34 6.16 -21.67 -21.85
C GLY A 34 6.82 -20.88 -22.99
N VAL A 35 8.11 -20.57 -22.84
CA VAL A 35 9.22 -20.75 -23.82
C VAL A 35 8.97 -20.49 -25.33
N GLY A 36 9.52 -19.36 -25.82
CA GLY A 36 10.19 -19.15 -27.13
C GLY A 36 9.31 -18.84 -28.38
N PRO A 37 9.86 -18.25 -29.49
CA PRO A 37 11.26 -17.90 -29.79
C PRO A 37 11.49 -16.41 -30.15
N GLU A 38 12.78 -16.08 -30.34
CA GLU A 38 13.38 -14.77 -30.63
C GLU A 38 12.67 -13.96 -31.73
N GLY A 39 12.34 -12.70 -31.40
CA GLY A 39 11.81 -11.67 -32.29
C GLY A 39 12.24 -10.29 -31.81
N ASP A 40 13.24 -9.76 -32.51
CA ASP A 40 13.78 -8.40 -32.57
C ASP A 40 12.94 -7.25 -31.96
N GLY A 41 13.57 -6.50 -31.05
CA GLY A 41 13.52 -5.03 -31.06
C GLY A 41 12.20 -4.36 -30.68
N GLY A 42 11.91 -4.29 -29.38
CA GLY A 42 10.90 -3.39 -28.84
C GLY A 42 10.87 -3.50 -27.34
N GLY A 43 11.85 -2.89 -26.66
CA GLY A 43 11.91 -2.87 -25.21
C GLY A 43 10.57 -2.43 -24.63
N GLU A 44 9.95 -3.31 -23.86
CA GLU A 44 8.95 -2.92 -22.87
C GLU A 44 9.57 -1.76 -22.09
N SER A 45 9.05 -0.54 -22.31
CA SER A 45 9.42 0.58 -21.47
C SER A 45 9.10 0.16 -20.04
N PRO A 46 10.08 0.23 -19.11
CA PRO A 46 9.76 0.01 -17.70
C PRO A 46 8.62 0.98 -17.37
N ALA A 47 7.57 0.47 -16.73
CA ALA A 47 6.49 1.30 -16.24
C ALA A 47 7.11 2.51 -15.52
N THR A 48 7.03 3.68 -16.14
CA THR A 48 7.69 4.88 -15.63
C THR A 48 6.84 5.36 -14.47
N SER A 49 7.40 5.39 -13.25
CA SER A 49 6.68 5.87 -12.06
C SER A 49 6.14 7.28 -12.29
N VAL A 50 5.12 7.65 -11.52
CA VAL A 50 4.52 8.99 -11.61
C VAL A 50 5.57 10.06 -11.34
N ALA A 51 6.43 9.86 -10.34
CA ALA A 51 7.60 10.70 -10.10
C ALA A 51 8.55 10.78 -11.32
N ALA A 52 8.86 9.66 -11.96
CA ALA A 52 9.72 9.66 -13.14
C ALA A 52 9.06 10.34 -14.36
N LYS A 53 7.73 10.24 -14.48
CA LYS A 53 6.96 10.94 -15.51
C LYS A 53 6.90 12.45 -15.24
N TYR A 54 6.67 12.87 -13.99
CA TYR A 54 6.71 14.26 -13.57
C TYR A 54 8.06 14.89 -13.90
N VAL A 55 9.16 14.23 -13.50
CA VAL A 55 10.53 14.70 -13.77
C VAL A 55 10.80 14.78 -15.27
N ALA A 56 10.38 13.77 -16.04
CA ALA A 56 10.56 13.77 -17.49
C ALA A 56 9.75 14.89 -18.20
N ASP A 57 8.51 15.12 -17.78
CA ASP A 57 7.64 16.17 -18.34
C ASP A 57 8.18 17.58 -17.95
N CYS A 58 8.73 17.74 -16.75
CA CYS A 58 9.40 18.96 -16.31
C CYS A 58 10.73 19.22 -17.05
N GLU A 59 11.56 18.19 -17.26
CA GLU A 59 12.79 18.30 -18.07
C GLU A 59 12.46 18.67 -19.53
N ALA A 60 11.34 18.18 -20.06
CA ALA A 60 10.86 18.52 -21.41
C ALA A 60 10.49 20.01 -21.55
N ASP A 61 10.06 20.64 -20.46
CA ASP A 61 9.80 22.10 -20.40
C ASP A 61 11.08 22.94 -20.20
N GLY A 62 12.24 22.29 -20.11
CA GLY A 62 13.56 22.93 -20.16
C GLY A 62 14.24 23.14 -18.81
N TYR A 63 13.69 22.56 -17.74
CA TYR A 63 14.25 22.62 -16.40
C TYR A 63 15.29 21.52 -16.16
N SER A 64 16.17 21.71 -15.17
CA SER A 64 17.15 20.68 -14.82
C SER A 64 16.51 19.55 -14.02
N ARG A 65 17.08 18.34 -14.12
CA ARG A 65 16.63 17.18 -13.32
C ARG A 65 16.49 17.48 -11.83
N GLU A 66 17.48 18.15 -11.26
CA GLU A 66 17.51 18.51 -9.83
C GLU A 66 16.41 19.51 -9.46
N GLN A 67 16.06 20.43 -10.37
CA GLN A 67 14.93 21.34 -10.18
C GLN A 67 13.59 20.59 -10.26
N CYS A 68 13.49 19.62 -11.16
CA CYS A 68 12.27 18.82 -11.35
C CYS A 68 12.02 17.84 -10.20
N GLU A 69 13.06 17.18 -9.68
CA GLU A 69 12.95 16.31 -8.51
C GLU A 69 12.55 17.12 -7.27
N ARG A 70 13.14 18.31 -7.07
CA ARG A 70 12.75 19.22 -5.98
C ARG A 70 11.34 19.77 -6.12
N SER A 71 10.96 20.18 -7.33
CA SER A 71 9.59 20.66 -7.61
C SER A 71 8.56 19.58 -7.37
N ARG A 72 8.87 18.33 -7.71
CA ARG A 72 7.98 17.19 -7.46
C ARG A 72 7.72 16.99 -5.97
N ASP A 73 8.74 17.14 -5.14
CA ASP A 73 8.60 16.95 -3.69
C ASP A 73 7.79 18.08 -3.02
N LEU A 74 7.67 19.23 -3.70
CA LEU A 74 6.91 20.41 -3.26
C LEU A 74 5.53 20.54 -3.92
N ASP A 75 5.33 19.93 -5.09
CA ASP A 75 4.08 20.00 -5.85
C ASP A 75 3.10 18.93 -5.34
N PRO A 76 1.92 19.32 -4.82
CA PRO A 76 0.90 18.35 -4.40
C PRO A 76 0.22 17.63 -5.59
N SER A 77 0.57 17.97 -6.83
CA SER A 77 0.06 17.31 -8.04
C SER A 77 0.93 16.11 -8.45
N SER A 78 0.29 14.97 -8.71
CA SER A 78 0.93 13.82 -9.37
C SER A 78 1.43 14.09 -10.78
N ALA A 79 0.98 15.16 -11.45
CA ALA A 79 1.40 15.47 -12.81
C ALA A 79 2.05 16.85 -12.87
N TRP A 80 3.08 16.96 -13.73
CA TRP A 80 3.72 18.23 -14.04
C TRP A 80 2.67 19.23 -14.54
N THR A 81 2.54 20.35 -13.81
CA THR A 81 1.52 21.38 -14.06
C THR A 81 2.02 22.51 -14.96
N GLY A 82 3.31 22.52 -15.30
CA GLY A 82 3.95 23.59 -16.08
C GLY A 82 4.59 24.68 -15.22
N GLU A 83 4.50 24.59 -13.89
CA GLU A 83 5.09 25.55 -12.94
C GLU A 83 6.08 24.85 -12.02
N LEU A 84 7.27 25.44 -11.86
CA LEU A 84 8.31 24.88 -11.01
C LEU A 84 8.10 25.38 -9.59
N TYR A 85 7.93 24.45 -8.66
CA TYR A 85 7.86 24.73 -7.24
C TYR A 85 9.29 24.79 -6.70
N GLU A 86 9.71 25.97 -6.26
CA GLU A 86 10.99 26.17 -5.60
C GLU A 86 10.73 26.43 -4.11
N ASP A 87 11.58 25.88 -3.24
CA ASP A 87 11.66 26.35 -1.85
C ASP A 87 11.91 27.86 -1.91
N GLU A 88 10.95 28.68 -1.46
CA GLU A 88 11.19 30.11 -1.35
C GLU A 88 12.39 30.31 -0.41
N GLU A 89 13.56 30.69 -0.97
CA GLU A 89 14.68 31.15 -0.16
C GLU A 89 14.13 32.26 0.77
N PRO A 90 14.25 32.14 2.10
CA PRO A 90 13.60 33.07 2.99
C PRO A 90 14.18 34.47 2.80
N GLU A 91 13.40 35.38 2.22
CA GLU A 91 13.68 36.81 2.31
C GLU A 91 13.72 37.19 3.80
N PRO A 92 14.80 37.80 4.31
CA PRO A 92 14.91 38.09 5.74
C PRO A 92 14.05 39.31 6.09
N THR A 93 12.74 39.13 6.22
CA THR A 93 11.87 40.14 6.85
C THR A 93 10.78 39.53 7.72
N GLY A 94 11.14 39.35 9.00
CA GLY A 94 10.30 39.73 10.13
C GLY A 94 8.95 39.02 10.33
N GLY A 95 8.94 38.09 11.28
CA GLY A 95 7.85 37.96 12.25
C GLY A 95 6.46 37.62 11.68
N GLY A 96 6.27 36.36 11.36
CA GLY A 96 4.96 35.75 11.18
C GLY A 96 5.14 34.25 11.32
N GLU A 97 4.32 33.63 12.15
CA GLU A 97 4.35 32.19 12.44
C GLU A 97 4.20 31.41 11.11
N THR A 98 5.32 30.95 10.56
CA THR A 98 5.35 30.12 9.37
C THR A 98 4.75 28.77 9.76
N SER A 99 3.53 28.54 9.32
CA SER A 99 2.99 27.20 9.19
C SER A 99 3.81 26.54 8.09
N GLU A 100 4.89 25.86 8.48
CA GLU A 100 5.58 24.88 7.66
C GLU A 100 4.52 23.85 7.30
N ASP A 101 3.92 23.96 6.12
CA ASP A 101 3.06 22.91 5.57
C ASP A 101 4.04 21.84 5.09
N PRO A 102 4.22 20.72 5.81
CA PRO A 102 5.09 19.67 5.33
C PRO A 102 4.48 19.18 4.02
N GLY A 103 5.30 19.08 2.97
CA GLY A 103 4.88 18.51 1.68
C GLY A 103 4.21 17.13 1.85
N PRO A 104 3.63 16.57 0.77
CA PRO A 104 2.94 15.30 0.83
C PRO A 104 3.84 14.23 1.47
N SER A 105 3.26 13.48 2.40
CA SER A 105 4.04 12.45 3.09
C SER A 105 4.43 11.33 2.10
N GLU A 106 5.43 10.51 2.45
CA GLU A 106 5.77 9.33 1.62
C GLU A 106 4.56 8.40 1.44
N TYR A 107 3.69 8.33 2.45
CA TYR A 107 2.39 7.64 2.39
C TYR A 107 1.42 8.31 1.40
N ASP A 108 1.34 9.65 1.48
CA ASP A 108 0.80 10.60 0.49
C ASP A 108 0.99 10.14 -0.95
N VAL A 109 2.27 10.16 -1.30
CA VAL A 109 2.81 9.84 -2.61
C VAL A 109 2.54 8.38 -2.97
N TYR A 110 2.78 7.44 -2.06
CA TYR A 110 2.57 6.01 -2.33
C TYR A 110 1.12 5.69 -2.70
N LEU A 111 0.17 6.21 -1.93
CA LEU A 111 -1.26 6.02 -2.19
C LEU A 111 -1.65 6.59 -3.56
N GLU A 112 -1.15 7.77 -3.90
CA GLU A 112 -1.44 8.44 -5.16
C GLU A 112 -0.86 7.66 -6.35
N GLU A 113 0.42 7.24 -6.26
CA GLU A 113 1.04 6.44 -7.31
C GLU A 113 0.34 5.08 -7.47
N CYS A 114 -0.04 4.42 -6.38
CA CYS A 114 -0.77 3.16 -6.44
C CYS A 114 -2.17 3.32 -7.06
N GLN A 115 -2.94 4.34 -6.69
CA GLN A 115 -4.26 4.61 -7.26
C GLN A 115 -4.19 4.99 -8.74
N TYR A 116 -3.13 5.68 -9.17
CA TYR A 116 -2.90 5.99 -10.58
C TYR A 116 -2.80 4.73 -11.45
N PHE A 117 -2.25 3.63 -10.91
CA PHE A 117 -2.22 2.32 -11.57
C PHE A 117 -3.58 1.58 -11.57
N GLY A 118 -4.62 2.18 -10.99
CA GLY A 118 -6.00 1.68 -11.02
C GLY A 118 -6.39 0.83 -9.81
N TYR A 119 -5.55 0.79 -8.78
CA TYR A 119 -5.84 0.10 -7.52
C TYR A 119 -6.72 0.97 -6.60
N THR A 120 -7.50 0.32 -5.74
CA THR A 120 -8.36 1.00 -4.76
C THR A 120 -7.53 1.56 -3.60
N GLN A 121 -8.07 2.57 -2.91
CA GLN A 121 -7.42 3.15 -1.74
C GLN A 121 -7.09 2.10 -0.67
N ASP A 122 -7.99 1.15 -0.43
CA ASP A 122 -7.80 0.08 0.54
C ASP A 122 -6.66 -0.88 0.14
N GLU A 123 -6.58 -1.25 -1.15
CA GLU A 123 -5.48 -2.06 -1.67
C GLU A 123 -4.13 -1.34 -1.52
N CYS A 124 -4.10 -0.03 -1.79
CA CYS A 124 -2.88 0.77 -1.67
C CYS A 124 -2.43 0.97 -0.22
N ALA A 125 -3.36 1.22 0.71
CA ALA A 125 -3.04 1.34 2.13
C ALA A 125 -2.54 0.01 2.70
N THR A 126 -3.19 -1.10 2.31
CA THR A 126 -2.77 -2.46 2.69
C THR A 126 -1.37 -2.79 2.17
N SER A 127 -1.10 -2.39 0.91
CA SER A 127 0.20 -2.57 0.29
C SER A 127 1.28 -1.77 0.98
N TRP A 128 1.01 -0.51 1.34
CA TRP A 128 1.94 0.32 2.10
C TRP A 128 2.38 -0.34 3.41
N ASP A 129 1.44 -0.85 4.20
CA ASP A 129 1.73 -1.50 5.48
C ASP A 129 2.57 -2.78 5.31
N SER A 130 2.54 -3.37 4.12
CA SER A 130 3.27 -4.60 3.76
C SER A 130 4.57 -4.31 2.99
N ASP A 131 4.78 -3.08 2.53
CA ASP A 131 5.87 -2.71 1.64
C ASP A 131 7.14 -2.37 2.45
N PRO A 132 8.22 -3.15 2.31
CA PRO A 132 9.46 -2.91 3.05
C PRO A 132 10.23 -1.66 2.58
N GLY A 133 9.89 -1.10 1.41
CA GLY A 133 10.61 0.00 0.78
C GLY A 133 9.92 1.35 0.83
N THR A 134 8.69 1.43 1.38
CA THR A 134 7.87 2.66 1.51
C THR A 134 7.81 3.51 0.23
N THR A 135 8.03 2.88 -0.93
CA THR A 135 8.11 3.51 -2.24
C THR A 135 7.37 2.63 -3.22
N TRP A 136 6.43 3.21 -3.97
CA TRP A 136 5.63 2.43 -4.90
C TRP A 136 6.49 1.88 -6.04
N THR A 137 6.53 0.56 -6.17
CA THR A 137 7.33 -0.14 -7.20
C THR A 137 6.50 -0.59 -8.41
N GLY A 138 5.21 -0.22 -8.45
CA GLY A 138 4.28 -0.69 -9.48
C GLY A 138 3.65 -2.05 -9.18
N GLN A 139 3.82 -2.58 -7.96
CA GLN A 139 3.25 -3.85 -7.52
C GLN A 139 2.64 -3.70 -6.13
N LEU A 140 1.44 -4.28 -5.92
CA LEU A 140 0.88 -4.42 -4.59
C LEU A 140 1.66 -5.48 -3.80
N TYR A 141 2.01 -5.14 -2.57
CA TYR A 141 2.48 -6.09 -1.57
C TYR A 141 1.27 -6.61 -0.79
N PRO A 142 0.90 -7.90 -0.96
CA PRO A 142 -0.14 -8.48 -0.12
C PRO A 142 0.35 -8.57 1.32
N LEU A 143 -0.56 -8.42 2.28
CA LEU A 143 -0.30 -8.74 3.68
C LEU A 143 0.27 -10.16 3.79
N SER A 144 1.16 -10.36 4.75
CA SER A 144 1.50 -11.72 5.16
C SER A 144 0.22 -12.43 5.64
N GLU A 145 0.18 -13.77 5.54
CA GLU A 145 -0.98 -14.54 6.03
C GLU A 145 -1.30 -14.22 7.49
N GLN A 146 -0.24 -14.01 8.30
CA GLN A 146 -0.38 -13.60 9.70
C GLN A 146 -0.99 -12.20 9.83
N ASP A 147 -0.50 -11.21 9.09
CA ASP A 147 -0.99 -9.84 9.20
C ASP A 147 -2.43 -9.72 8.71
N ALA A 148 -2.80 -10.43 7.64
CA ALA A 148 -4.17 -10.54 7.17
C ALA A 148 -5.10 -11.15 8.24
N TYR A 149 -4.66 -12.24 8.87
CA TYR A 149 -5.41 -12.87 9.97
C TYR A 149 -5.58 -11.92 11.15
N MET A 150 -4.51 -11.26 11.57
CA MET A 150 -4.50 -10.34 12.71
C MET A 150 -5.40 -9.13 12.46
N LEU A 151 -5.35 -8.58 11.24
CA LEU A 151 -6.20 -7.46 10.83
C LEU A 151 -7.68 -7.84 10.83
N ASP A 152 -8.03 -8.98 10.23
CA ASP A 152 -9.42 -9.45 10.18
C ASP A 152 -9.97 -9.78 11.57
N CYS A 153 -9.16 -10.37 12.45
CA CYS A 153 -9.52 -10.67 13.83
C CYS A 153 -9.74 -9.40 14.65
N GLN A 154 -8.88 -8.38 14.52
CA GLN A 154 -9.05 -7.09 15.19
C GLN A 154 -10.26 -6.32 14.64
N ASN A 155 -10.50 -6.37 13.33
CA ASN A 155 -11.68 -5.78 12.70
C ASN A 155 -12.99 -6.44 13.17
N ALA A 156 -12.93 -7.72 13.56
CA ALA A 156 -14.04 -8.41 14.22
C ALA A 156 -14.24 -7.99 15.70
N GLY A 157 -13.33 -7.17 16.26
CA GLY A 157 -13.44 -6.56 17.59
C GLY A 157 -12.70 -7.30 18.70
N TYR A 158 -11.82 -8.25 18.36
CA TYR A 158 -11.01 -8.97 19.35
C TYR A 158 -9.73 -8.21 19.70
N ALA A 159 -9.18 -8.50 20.89
CA ALA A 159 -7.92 -7.90 21.32
C ALA A 159 -6.73 -8.51 20.57
N TRP A 160 -5.64 -7.76 20.48
CA TRP A 160 -4.42 -8.22 19.79
C TRP A 160 -3.88 -9.52 20.38
N GLU A 161 -3.85 -9.66 21.72
CA GLU A 161 -3.34 -10.88 22.37
C GLU A 161 -4.20 -12.12 22.04
N ASP A 162 -5.53 -11.95 21.93
CA ASP A 162 -6.45 -13.02 21.57
C ASP A 162 -6.23 -13.44 20.10
N CYS A 163 -6.01 -12.48 19.21
CA CYS A 163 -5.74 -12.74 17.80
C CYS A 163 -4.40 -13.44 17.58
N ASP A 164 -3.33 -13.03 18.28
CA ASP A 164 -2.01 -13.67 18.19
C ASP A 164 -2.04 -15.10 18.75
N THR A 165 -2.74 -15.29 19.87
CA THR A 165 -2.96 -16.64 20.44
C THR A 165 -3.75 -17.51 19.48
N SER A 166 -4.83 -16.97 18.89
CA SER A 166 -5.65 -17.67 17.90
C SER A 166 -4.86 -18.04 16.67
N TRP A 167 -4.08 -17.13 16.10
CA TRP A 167 -3.22 -17.40 14.94
C TRP A 167 -2.28 -18.58 15.18
N ARG A 168 -1.62 -18.62 16.34
CA ARG A 168 -0.68 -19.71 16.69
C ARG A 168 -1.37 -21.06 16.85
N ASN A 169 -2.66 -21.05 17.20
CA ASN A 169 -3.47 -22.23 17.48
C ASN A 169 -4.39 -22.64 16.32
N ASP A 170 -4.58 -21.79 15.32
CA ASP A 170 -5.43 -22.05 14.18
C ASP A 170 -4.68 -22.90 13.14
N PRO A 171 -5.08 -24.16 12.91
CA PRO A 171 -4.37 -25.04 11.98
C PRO A 171 -4.52 -24.62 10.51
N SER A 172 -5.45 -23.71 10.22
CA SER A 172 -5.73 -23.25 8.86
C SER A 172 -4.97 -21.99 8.47
N ASN A 173 -4.45 -21.23 9.44
CA ASN A 173 -3.85 -19.91 9.20
C ASN A 173 -4.78 -18.96 8.41
N VAL A 174 -6.09 -19.16 8.49
CA VAL A 174 -7.09 -18.34 7.79
C VAL A 174 -8.13 -17.93 8.80
N TRP A 175 -8.42 -16.62 8.89
CA TRP A 175 -9.42 -16.14 9.83
C TRP A 175 -10.81 -16.65 9.44
N THR A 176 -11.38 -17.50 10.30
CA THR A 176 -12.71 -18.09 10.09
C THR A 176 -13.82 -17.39 10.87
N GLY A 177 -13.49 -16.29 11.58
CA GLY A 177 -14.41 -15.59 12.48
C GLY A 177 -14.49 -16.20 13.89
N GLN A 178 -13.64 -17.17 14.22
CA GLN A 178 -13.61 -17.84 15.51
C GLN A 178 -12.20 -17.78 16.11
N LEU A 179 -12.13 -17.51 17.41
CA LEU A 179 -10.88 -17.61 18.15
C LEU A 179 -10.55 -19.08 18.44
N TYR A 180 -9.30 -19.44 18.19
CA TYR A 180 -8.70 -20.69 18.60
C TYR A 180 -7.96 -20.48 19.93
N GLY A 181 -8.49 -21.07 20.99
CA GLY A 181 -7.83 -21.05 22.29
C GLY A 181 -6.60 -21.97 22.33
N PRO A 182 -5.81 -21.90 23.42
CA PRO A 182 -4.71 -22.82 23.64
C PRO A 182 -5.23 -24.27 23.66
N SER A 183 -4.41 -25.19 23.14
CA SER A 183 -4.75 -26.62 23.20
C SER A 183 -4.81 -27.13 24.65
N GLU A 184 -5.52 -28.23 24.89
CA GLU A 184 -5.54 -28.89 26.22
C GLU A 184 -4.12 -29.19 26.72
N GLN A 185 -3.21 -29.53 25.80
CA GLN A 185 -1.81 -29.76 26.09
C GLN A 185 -1.10 -28.46 26.50
N GLU A 186 -1.30 -27.36 25.78
CA GLU A 186 -0.68 -26.08 26.14
C GLU A 186 -1.12 -25.60 27.52
N VAL A 187 -2.42 -25.68 27.83
CA VAL A 187 -2.95 -25.34 29.16
C VAL A 187 -2.31 -26.22 30.24
N TYR A 188 -2.21 -27.53 30.00
CA TYR A 188 -1.57 -28.46 30.92
C TYR A 188 -0.09 -28.11 31.17
N LEU A 189 0.66 -27.85 30.10
CA LEU A 189 2.08 -27.55 30.16
C LEU A 189 2.33 -26.21 30.86
N GLU A 190 1.52 -25.19 30.57
CA GLU A 190 1.59 -23.89 31.23
C GLU A 190 1.33 -24.02 32.73
N ASP A 191 0.27 -24.73 33.14
CA ASP A 191 -0.07 -24.93 34.55
C ASP A 191 1.02 -25.73 35.30
N CYS A 192 1.60 -26.74 34.65
CA CYS A 192 2.70 -27.53 35.20
C CYS A 192 3.98 -26.70 35.38
N GLN A 193 4.31 -25.84 34.42
CA GLN A 193 5.47 -24.94 34.52
C GLN A 193 5.26 -23.85 35.57
N ASN A 194 4.04 -23.30 35.67
CA ASN A 194 3.66 -22.36 36.72
C ASN A 194 3.75 -22.97 38.12
N ALA A 195 3.59 -24.30 38.24
CA ALA A 195 3.85 -25.04 39.47
C ALA A 195 5.36 -25.23 39.78
N GLY A 196 6.26 -24.79 38.89
CA GLY A 196 7.70 -24.80 39.08
C GLY A 196 8.43 -26.02 38.51
N TYR A 197 7.74 -26.85 37.73
CA TYR A 197 8.36 -27.97 37.03
C TYR A 197 9.00 -27.51 35.71
N ASN A 198 9.98 -28.28 35.23
CA ASN A 198 10.60 -28.00 33.93
C ASN A 198 9.77 -28.61 32.78
N GLN A 199 10.00 -28.09 31.57
CA GLN A 199 9.33 -28.53 30.33
C GLN A 199 9.33 -30.06 30.16
N ASP A 200 10.50 -30.70 30.25
CA ASP A 200 10.65 -32.14 30.04
C ASP A 200 9.79 -32.98 30.99
N ALA A 201 9.70 -32.57 32.26
CA ALA A 201 8.87 -33.22 33.26
C ALA A 201 7.38 -33.03 32.96
N CYS A 202 6.97 -31.84 32.54
CA CYS A 202 5.59 -31.54 32.17
C CYS A 202 5.15 -32.30 30.92
N ASP A 203 6.00 -32.36 29.88
CA ASP A 203 5.74 -33.14 28.67
C ASP A 203 5.63 -34.63 28.98
N THR A 204 6.54 -35.16 29.80
CA THR A 204 6.48 -36.57 30.23
C THR A 204 5.18 -36.86 31.00
N SER A 205 4.80 -35.97 31.91
CA SER A 205 3.59 -36.09 32.70
C SER A 205 2.33 -36.07 31.83
N TRP A 206 2.25 -35.19 30.84
CA TRP A 206 1.14 -35.13 29.89
C TRP A 206 0.89 -36.49 29.22
N TYR A 207 1.93 -37.17 28.74
CA TYR A 207 1.78 -38.47 28.08
C TYR A 207 1.46 -39.62 29.05
N ASN A 208 1.77 -39.48 30.33
CA ASN A 208 1.50 -40.49 31.37
C ASN A 208 0.16 -40.26 32.09
N ASP A 209 -0.39 -39.05 32.01
CA ASP A 209 -1.65 -38.68 32.65
C ASP A 209 -2.84 -39.19 31.82
N PRO A 210 -3.62 -40.16 32.34
CA PRO A 210 -4.76 -40.70 31.62
C PRO A 210 -5.90 -39.69 31.44
N GLY A 211 -5.90 -38.59 32.20
CA GLY A 211 -6.91 -37.54 32.15
C GLY A 211 -6.53 -36.35 31.29
N ASN A 212 -5.26 -36.17 30.91
CA ASN A 212 -4.78 -34.99 30.20
C ASN A 212 -5.21 -33.67 30.87
N VAL A 213 -5.31 -33.65 32.20
CA VAL A 213 -5.74 -32.48 32.98
C VAL A 213 -4.77 -32.31 34.13
N TRP A 214 -4.15 -31.14 34.25
CA TRP A 214 -3.16 -30.91 35.28
C TRP A 214 -3.82 -30.97 36.67
N THR A 215 -3.38 -31.94 37.50
CA THR A 215 -3.92 -32.14 38.85
C THR A 215 -3.01 -31.59 39.95
N GLY A 216 -1.96 -30.84 39.59
CA GLY A 216 -0.98 -30.29 40.52
C GLY A 216 0.18 -31.23 40.86
N GLN A 217 0.33 -32.34 40.15
CA GLN A 217 1.38 -33.34 40.38
C GLN A 217 1.75 -34.06 39.07
N LEU A 218 3.01 -34.49 38.96
CA LEU A 218 3.53 -35.22 37.80
C LEU A 218 3.07 -36.69 37.79
N TYR A 219 2.90 -37.27 36.60
CA TYR A 219 2.58 -38.69 36.35
C TYR A 219 3.74 -39.49 35.77
#